data_AF-A0AAJ2JW70-F1
#
_entry.id   AF-A0AAJ2JW70-F1
#
_cell.length_a   1.000
_cell.length_b   1.000
_cell.length_c   1.000
_cell.angle_alpha   90.00
_cell.angle_beta   90.00
_cell.angle_gamma   90.00
#
_symmetry.space_group_name_H-M   'P 1'
#
loop_
_entity.id
_entity.type
_entity.pdbx_description
1 polymer ?
#
loop_
_entity_poly.entity_id
_entity_poly.type
_entity_poly.pdbx_seq_one_letter_code
_entity_poly.pdbx_strand_id
1 'polypeptide(L)' 'MQKAMSDPKKGEILKMPSLMQDPRWNHADGWVKMSRKINGVEIHWVYNFKTGKYDDFKFKDR' A
#
# COMPACT_ATOMS: atom_id res chain seq x y z
N MET A 1 -3.40 0.70 -19.10
CA MET A 1 -3.26 1.84 -18.18
C MET A 1 -4.55 2.16 -17.42
N GLN A 2 -5.75 2.11 -18.01
CA GLN A 2 -7.02 2.45 -17.33
C GLN A 2 -7.52 1.49 -16.23
N LYS A 3 -7.05 0.24 -16.14
CA LYS A 3 -7.65 -0.77 -15.23
C LYS A 3 -7.05 -0.84 -13.83
N ALA A 4 -6.00 -0.08 -13.52
CA ALA A 4 -5.34 -0.13 -12.21
C ALA A 4 -5.94 0.87 -11.19
N MET A 5 -6.65 1.91 -11.65
CA MET A 5 -7.25 2.93 -10.78
C MET A 5 -8.67 2.60 -10.29
N SER A 6 -9.28 1.50 -10.76
CA SER A 6 -10.69 1.23 -10.52
C SER A 6 -11.03 0.64 -9.16
N ASP A 7 -10.05 0.16 -8.37
CA ASP A 7 -10.31 -0.46 -7.06
C ASP A 7 -9.03 -0.53 -6.21
N PRO A 8 -8.65 0.55 -5.50
CA PRO A 8 -7.54 0.51 -4.55
C PRO A 8 -7.84 -0.34 -3.30
N LYS A 9 -9.10 -0.76 -3.08
CA LYS A 9 -9.53 -1.67 -2.00
C LYS A 9 -9.22 -3.15 -2.24
N LYS A 10 -8.79 -3.54 -3.46
CA LYS A 10 -8.37 -4.92 -3.80
C LYS A 10 -6.88 -5.19 -3.60
N GLY A 11 -6.18 -4.31 -2.87
CA GLY A 11 -4.83 -4.61 -2.39
C GLY A 11 -4.90 -5.50 -1.15
N GLU A 12 -3.98 -6.45 -1.03
CA GLU A 12 -3.83 -7.25 0.17
C GLU A 12 -2.96 -6.47 1.18
N ILE A 13 -3.33 -6.52 2.45
CA ILE A 13 -2.54 -5.92 3.53
C ILE A 13 -1.32 -6.82 3.73
N LEU A 14 -0.15 -6.35 3.31
CA LEU A 14 1.10 -7.14 3.30
C LEU A 14 1.75 -7.25 4.67
N LYS A 15 1.57 -6.23 5.50
CA LYS A 15 2.08 -6.21 6.87
C LYS A 15 0.96 -5.84 7.81
N MET A 16 0.82 -6.64 8.86
CA MET A 16 -0.03 -6.26 9.97
C MET A 16 0.39 -4.87 10.49
N PRO A 17 -0.59 -4.01 10.80
CA PRO A 17 -0.45 -2.79 11.59
C PRO A 17 0.77 -2.65 12.51
N SER A 18 1.04 -3.68 13.31
CA SER A 18 2.08 -3.70 14.34
C SER A 18 3.53 -3.67 13.82
N LEU A 19 3.75 -3.79 12.51
CA LEU A 19 5.09 -3.83 11.90
C LEU A 19 5.49 -2.53 11.16
N MET A 20 4.63 -1.51 11.15
CA MET A 20 4.97 -0.16 10.67
C MET A 20 5.69 0.61 11.79
N GLN A 21 7.00 0.44 11.87
CA GLN A 21 7.88 1.17 12.81
C GLN A 21 8.45 2.45 12.20
N ASP A 22 8.13 2.74 10.94
CA ASP A 22 8.62 3.95 10.27
C ASP A 22 7.90 5.19 10.85
N PRO A 23 8.63 6.18 11.39
CA PRO A 23 8.01 7.35 12.00
C PRO A 23 7.27 8.23 10.98
N ARG A 24 7.58 8.13 9.68
CA ARG A 24 6.86 8.88 8.63
C ARG A 24 5.51 8.24 8.29
N TRP A 25 5.40 6.92 8.42
CA TRP A 25 4.20 6.14 8.11
C TRP A 25 3.81 5.22 9.25
N ASN A 26 3.63 5.82 10.43
CA ASN A 26 3.28 5.10 11.64
C ASN A 26 1.86 4.52 11.57
N HIS A 27 1.68 3.28 12.01
CA HIS A 27 0.36 2.68 12.11
C HIS A 27 -0.57 3.42 13.08
N ALA A 28 -0.04 4.01 14.16
CA ALA A 28 -0.84 4.80 15.09
C ALA A 28 -1.55 5.98 14.39
N ASP A 29 -0.91 6.54 13.36
CA ASP A 29 -1.45 7.61 12.51
C ASP A 29 -2.35 7.09 11.38
N GLY A 30 -2.53 5.77 11.30
CA GLY A 30 -3.43 5.11 10.36
C GLY A 30 -2.75 4.57 9.10
N TRP A 31 -1.42 4.52 9.04
CA TRP A 31 -0.71 4.01 7.88
C TRP A 31 -0.54 2.49 7.90
N VAL A 32 -0.78 1.84 6.76
CA VAL A 32 -0.58 0.40 6.52
C VAL A 32 0.17 0.17 5.23
N LYS A 33 0.97 -0.89 5.17
CA LYS A 33 1.68 -1.26 3.94
C LYS A 33 0.84 -2.24 3.15
N MET A 34 0.57 -1.88 1.91
CA MET A 34 -0.23 -2.64 0.97
C MET A 34 0.67 -3.22 -0.11
N SER A 35 0.28 -4.36 -0.68
CA SER A 35 0.73 -4.71 -2.01
C SER A 35 -0.37 -5.25 -2.89
N ARG A 36 -0.06 -5.27 -4.18
CA ARG A 36 -0.87 -5.93 -5.18
C ARG A 36 0.00 -6.34 -6.34
N LYS A 37 -0.21 -7.57 -6.80
CA LYS A 37 0.35 -8.03 -8.06
C LYS A 37 -0.60 -7.68 -9.20
N ILE A 38 -0.11 -6.93 -10.18
CA ILE A 38 -0.87 -6.56 -11.38
C ILE A 38 -0.07 -6.99 -12.60
N ASN A 39 -0.62 -7.89 -13.41
CA ASN A 39 0.00 -8.38 -14.65
C ASN A 39 1.45 -8.87 -14.49
N GLY A 40 1.77 -9.48 -13.34
CA GLY A 40 3.12 -9.98 -13.05
C GLY A 40 4.02 -9.01 -12.27
N VAL A 41 3.70 -7.72 -12.27
CA VAL A 41 4.44 -6.68 -11.52
C VAL A 41 3.91 -6.61 -10.10
N GLU A 42 4.79 -6.69 -9.11
CA GLU A 42 4.42 -6.51 -7.71
C GLU A 42 4.56 -5.04 -7.34
N ILE A 43 3.47 -4.45 -6.87
CA ILE A 43 3.41 -3.04 -6.51
C ILE A 43 3.20 -2.95 -5.00
N HIS A 44 4.09 -2.27 -4.31
CA HIS A 44 3.98 -1.95 -2.89
C HIS A 44 3.64 -0.48 -2.74
N TRP A 45 2.81 -0.13 -1.77
CA TRP A 45 2.55 1.27 -1.39
C TRP A 45 2.16 1.36 0.09
N VAL A 46 2.18 2.56 0.64
CA VAL A 46 1.59 2.83 1.96
C VAL A 46 0.25 3.53 1.81
N TYR A 47 -0.73 3.10 2.59
CA TYR A 47 -2.10 3.62 2.59
C TYR A 47 -2.46 4.09 3.99
N ASN A 48 -2.99 5.29 4.12
CA ASN A 48 -3.54 5.78 5.36
C ASN A 48 -5.05 5.59 5.39
N PHE A 49 -5.56 4.67 6.21
CA PHE A 49 -7.00 4.38 6.26
C PHE A 49 -7.82 5.45 6.97
N LYS A 50 -7.21 6.32 7.78
CA LYS A 50 -7.89 7.44 8.44
C LYS A 50 -8.14 8.60 7.49
N THR A 51 -7.17 8.90 6.62
CA THR A 51 -7.21 10.05 5.71
C THR A 51 -7.51 9.67 4.26
N GLY A 52 -7.47 8.38 3.90
CA GLY A 52 -7.63 7.89 2.54
C GLY A 52 -6.43 8.18 1.62
N LYS A 53 -5.29 8.62 2.17
CA LYS A 53 -4.09 9.00 1.40
C LYS A 53 -3.24 7.79 1.04
N TYR A 54 -2.50 7.91 -0.05
CA TYR A 54 -1.52 6.92 -0.52
C TYR A 54 -0.15 7.59 -0.66
N ASP A 55 0.93 6.86 -0.35
CA ASP A 55 2.32 7.33 -0.48
C ASP A 55 3.27 6.15 -0.79
N ASP A 56 4.54 6.43 -1.07
CA ASP A 56 5.65 5.48 -1.31
C ASP A 56 5.34 4.30 -2.24
N PHE A 57 4.95 4.59 -3.49
CA PHE A 57 4.74 3.56 -4.50
C PHE A 57 6.08 2.98 -4.97
N LYS A 58 6.23 1.66 -4.82
CA LYS A 58 7.40 0.91 -5.27
C LYS A 58 6.98 -0.22 -6.19
N PHE A 59 7.56 -0.23 -7.38
CA PHE A 59 7.35 -1.26 -8.38
C PHE A 59 8.53 -2.23 -8.30
N LYS A 60 8.25 -3.48 -7.93
CA LYS A 60 9.21 -4.57 -8.06
C LYS A 60 8.92 -5.28 -9.37
N ASP A 61 9.73 -4.97 -10.36
CA ASP A 61 9.94 -5.87 -11.49
C ASP A 61 10.87 -7.00 -11.03
N ARG A 62 10.66 -8.19 -11.58
CA ARG A 62 11.21 -9.44 -11.06
C ARG A 62 12.74 -9.49 -11.12
#